data_AF-A0A7V2AMP8-F1
#
_entry.id   AF-A0A7V2AMP8-F1
#
_cell.length_a   1.000
_cell.length_b   1.000
_cell.length_c   1.000
_cell.angle_alpha   90.00
_cell.angle_beta   90.00
_cell.angle_gamma   90.00
#
_symmetry.space_group_name_H-M   'P 1'
#
loop_
_entity.id
_entity.type
_entity.pdbx_description
1 polymer ?
#
loop_
_entity_poly.entity_id
_entity_poly.type
_entity_poly.pdbx_seq_one_letter_code
_entity_poly.pdbx_strand_id
1 'polypeptide(L)'
;MYNMILSAFFYLLRLLEILIIIRVFLSWIPMRSENQLIRLVYQITEPILSPIRNLLSRSALGRGMMFDFSPIIAILLIYVLESIIRRLMYYGVYIR
;
A
#
# COMPACT_ATOMS: atom_id res chain seq x y z
N MET A 1 11.59 -22.96 -5.39
CA MET A 1 12.10 -21.59 -5.64
C MET A 1 11.01 -20.62 -6.06
N TYR A 2 10.30 -20.84 -7.18
CA TYR A 2 9.22 -19.94 -7.65
C TYR A 2 8.18 -19.58 -6.58
N ASN A 3 7.58 -20.58 -5.92
CA ASN A 3 6.59 -20.35 -4.86
C ASN A 3 7.14 -19.58 -3.64
N MET A 4 8.45 -19.70 -3.35
CA MET A 4 9.09 -18.98 -2.24
C MET A 4 9.20 -17.49 -2.55
N ILE A 5 9.57 -17.14 -3.79
CA ILE A 5 9.65 -15.76 -4.26
C ILE A 5 8.25 -15.12 -4.25
N LEU A 6 7.24 -15.82 -4.76
CA LEU A 6 5.85 -15.34 -4.73
C LEU A 6 5.36 -15.13 -3.30
N SER A 7 5.70 -16.05 -2.39
CA SER A 7 5.35 -15.91 -0.97
C SER A 7 6.02 -14.69 -0.34
N ALA A 8 7.31 -14.47 -0.59
CA ALA A 8 8.03 -13.30 -0.08
C ALA A 8 7.39 -11.99 -0.56
N PHE A 9 7.06 -11.90 -1.85
CA PHE A 9 6.38 -10.72 -2.40
C PHE A 9 4.97 -10.55 -1.82
N PHE A 10 4.23 -11.64 -1.63
CA PHE A 10 2.92 -11.61 -0.98
C PHE A 10 2.98 -11.08 0.47
N TYR A 11 3.95 -11.53 1.27
CA TYR A 11 4.13 -11.00 2.63
C TYR A 11 4.59 -9.53 2.64
N LEU A 12 5.40 -9.11 1.67
CA LEU A 12 5.78 -7.71 1.51
C LEU A 12 4.56 -6.82 1.25
N LEU A 13 3.66 -7.24 0.36
CA LEU A 13 2.42 -6.51 0.09
C LEU A 13 1.53 -6.38 1.33
N ARG A 14 1.37 -7.46 2.10
CA ARG A 14 0.64 -7.42 3.38
C ARG A 14 1.28 -6.49 4.41
N LEU A 15 2.61 -6.47 4.48
CA LEU A 15 3.32 -5.53 5.35
C LEU A 15 3.04 -4.08 4.94
N LEU A 16 3.08 -3.77 3.65
CA LEU A 16 2.78 -2.44 3.13
C LEU A 16 1.32 -2.04 3.39
N GLU A 17 0.37 -2.96 3.20
CA GLU A 17 -1.04 -2.75 3.54
C GLU A 17 -1.20 -2.33 5.01
N ILE A 18 -0.61 -3.09 5.93
CA ILE A 18 -0.65 -2.80 7.37
C ILE A 18 -0.03 -1.43 7.66
N LEU A 19 1.12 -1.09 7.07
CA LEU A 19 1.76 0.21 7.27
C LEU A 19 0.90 1.37 6.75
N ILE A 20 0.21 1.19 5.63
CA ILE A 20 -0.72 2.20 5.08
C ILE A 20 -1.92 2.37 6.02
N ILE A 21 -2.49 1.28 6.53
CA ILE A 21 -3.58 1.33 7.52
C ILE A 21 -3.13 2.05 8.79
N ILE A 22 -1.94 1.71 9.32
CA ILE A 22 -1.35 2.39 10.47
C ILE A 22 -1.20 3.88 10.17
N ARG A 23 -0.71 4.26 8.99
CA ARG A 23 -0.59 5.67 8.60
C ARG A 23 -1.93 6.41 8.59
N VAL A 24 -3.01 5.76 8.13
CA VAL A 24 -4.35 6.35 8.17
C VAL A 24 -4.76 6.64 9.62
N PHE A 25 -4.59 5.68 10.53
CA PHE A 25 -4.87 5.90 11.96
C PHE A 25 -3.98 6.99 12.56
N LEU A 26 -2.68 6.98 12.27
CA LEU A 26 -1.74 8.00 12.75
C LEU A 26 -2.11 9.42 12.26
N SER A 27 -2.75 9.55 11.09
CA SER A 27 -3.17 10.86 10.57
C SER A 27 -4.31 11.51 11.36
N TRP A 28 -5.06 10.73 12.15
CA TRP A 28 -6.12 11.23 13.03
C TRP A 28 -5.64 11.58 14.44
N ILE A 29 -4.45 11.12 14.81
CA ILE A 29 -3.89 11.40 16.13
C ILE A 29 -3.00 12.65 16.00
N PRO A 30 -3.26 13.72 16.78
CA PRO A 30 -2.41 14.90 16.80
C PRO A 30 -1.11 14.63 17.59
N MET A 31 -0.29 13.69 17.12
CA MET A 31 1.04 13.41 17.66
C MET A 31 2.09 14.26 16.96
N ARG A 32 3.01 14.87 17.72
CA ARG A 32 4.16 15.56 17.14
C ARG A 32 5.02 14.57 16.36
N SER A 33 5.44 14.96 15.15
CA SER A 33 6.26 14.20 14.20
C SER A 33 7.67 13.84 14.69
N GLU A 34 7.99 14.17 15.95
CA GLU A 34 9.25 13.91 16.62
C GLU A 34 9.46 12.42 16.95
N ASN A 35 8.39 11.60 16.94
CA ASN A 35 8.52 10.15 17.09
C ASN A 35 9.14 9.49 15.84
N GLN A 36 10.27 8.81 16.03
CA GLN A 36 11.02 8.11 14.97
C GLN A 36 10.17 7.03 14.27
N LEU A 37 9.32 6.31 15.00
CA LEU A 37 8.48 5.25 14.43
C LEU A 37 7.42 5.81 13.48
N ILE A 38 6.81 6.94 13.84
CA ILE A 38 5.85 7.64 12.97
C ILE A 38 6.57 8.06 11.68
N ARG A 39 7.75 8.69 11.77
CA ARG A 39 8.51 9.08 10.58
C ARG A 39 8.85 7.88 9.69
N LEU A 40 9.22 6.75 10.28
CA LEU A 40 9.52 5.53 9.55
C LEU A 40 8.30 5.03 8.75
N VAL A 41 7.12 4.99 9.38
CA VAL A 41 5.88 4.60 8.68
C VAL A 41 5.61 5.51 7.49
N TYR A 42 5.75 6.83 7.66
CA TYR A 42 5.57 7.78 6.57
C TYR A 42 6.63 7.58 5.47
N GLN A 43 7.90 7.40 5.83
CA GLN A 43 9.00 7.18 4.87
C GLN A 43 8.81 5.92 4.03
N ILE A 44 8.35 4.81 4.64
CA ILE A 44 8.14 3.55 3.91
C ILE A 44 6.93 3.64 2.98
N THR A 45 5.85 4.30 3.42
CA THR A 45 4.60 4.36 2.66
C THR A 45 4.60 5.48 1.61
N GLU A 46 5.38 6.55 1.78
CA GLU A 46 5.37 7.72 0.91
C GLU A 46 5.73 7.43 -0.56
N PRO A 47 6.73 6.58 -0.89
CA PRO A 47 7.02 6.22 -2.27
C PRO A 47 5.84 5.59 -3.01
N ILE A 48 4.89 4.98 -2.29
CA ILE A 48 3.67 4.37 -2.85
C ILE A 48 2.54 5.40 -2.91
N LEU A 49 2.34 6.17 -1.84
CA LEU A 49 1.22 7.11 -1.74
C LEU A 49 1.45 8.38 -2.55
N SER A 50 2.68 8.90 -2.63
CA SER A 50 3.01 10.14 -3.35
C SER A 50 2.65 10.09 -4.83
N PRO A 51 3.03 9.05 -5.61
CA PRO A 51 2.64 8.96 -7.01
C PRO A 51 1.12 8.88 -7.19
N ILE A 52 0.42 8.09 -6.37
CA ILE A 52 -1.03 7.94 -6.41
C ILE A 52 -1.71 9.29 -6.14
N ARG A 53 -1.27 9.99 -5.10
CA ARG A 53 -1.75 11.32 -4.73
C ARG A 53 -1.51 12.35 -5.82
N ASN A 54 -0.33 12.33 -6.44
CA ASN A 54 0.02 13.23 -7.55
C ASN A 54 -0.82 12.96 -8.81
N LEU A 55 -1.16 11.70 -9.09
CA LEU A 55 -2.06 11.34 -10.17
C LEU A 55 -3.49 11.79 -9.88
N LEU A 56 -3.96 11.59 -8.65
CA LEU A 56 -5.28 12.04 -8.20
C LEU A 56 -5.43 13.56 -8.30
N SER A 57 -4.48 14.33 -7.79
CA SER A 57 -4.53 15.79 -7.79
C SER A 57 -4.52 16.39 -9.19
N ARG A 58 -3.88 15.71 -10.15
CA ARG A 58 -3.89 16.09 -11.58
C ARG A 58 -5.17 15.67 -12.31
N SER A 59 -5.88 14.67 -11.80
CA SER A 59 -7.12 14.17 -12.40
C SER A 59 -8.29 15.12 -12.19
N ALA A 60 -9.27 15.10 -13.11
CA ALA A 60 -10.51 15.86 -12.94
C ALA A 60 -11.29 15.48 -11.66
N LEU A 61 -11.13 14.24 -11.20
CA LEU A 61 -11.79 13.72 -10.00
C LEU A 61 -11.16 14.23 -8.70
N GLY A 62 -9.85 14.56 -8.71
CA GLY A 62 -9.12 14.99 -7.51
C GLY A 62 -8.72 16.45 -7.46
N ARG A 63 -9.02 17.23 -8.50
CA ARG A 63 -8.86 18.68 -8.46
C ARG A 63 -9.77 19.28 -7.38
N GLY A 64 -9.17 19.87 -6.35
CA GLY A 64 -9.87 20.51 -5.23
C GLY A 64 -10.23 19.59 -4.06
N MET A 65 -9.81 18.32 -4.07
CA MET A 65 -10.03 17.44 -2.92
C MET A 65 -9.14 17.86 -1.73
N MET A 66 -9.79 18.06 -0.58
CA MET A 66 -9.11 18.40 0.69
C MET A 66 -8.56 17.17 1.41
N PHE A 67 -9.11 15.98 1.14
CA PHE A 67 -8.73 14.73 1.79
C PHE A 67 -7.81 13.88 0.91
N ASP A 68 -6.82 13.25 1.54
CA ASP A 68 -5.90 12.34 0.86
C ASP A 68 -6.51 10.93 0.75
N PHE A 69 -7.09 10.64 -0.42
CA PHE A 69 -7.63 9.31 -0.75
C PHE A 69 -6.58 8.34 -1.28
N SER A 70 -5.30 8.74 -1.39
CA SER A 70 -4.24 7.84 -1.85
C SER A 70 -4.10 6.55 -1.04
N PRO A 71 -4.32 6.49 0.29
CA PRO A 71 -4.26 5.25 1.05
C PRO A 71 -5.29 4.22 0.58
N ILE A 72 -6.51 4.67 0.26
CA ILE A 72 -7.60 3.77 -0.19
C ILE A 72 -7.23 3.16 -1.53
N ILE A 73 -6.76 3.98 -2.47
CA ILE A 73 -6.36 3.51 -3.80
C ILE A 73 -5.16 2.57 -3.68
N ALA A 74 -4.19 2.86 -2.81
CA ALA A 74 -3.06 1.99 -2.59
C ALA A 74 -3.48 0.61 -2.06
N ILE A 75 -4.40 0.55 -1.08
CA ILE A 75 -4.94 -0.70 -0.55
C ILE A 75 -5.68 -1.49 -1.65
N LEU A 76 -6.49 -0.81 -2.46
CA LEU A 76 -7.17 -1.45 -3.60
C LEU A 76 -6.18 -2.06 -4.60
N LEU A 77 -5.11 -1.33 -4.95
CA LEU A 77 -4.06 -1.83 -5.84
C LEU A 77 -3.33 -3.03 -5.21
N ILE A 78 -3.04 -2.99 -3.91
CA ILE A 78 -2.44 -4.11 -3.19
C ILE A 78 -3.35 -5.34 -3.27
N TYR A 79 -4.65 -5.22 -3.03
CA TYR A 79 -5.58 -6.36 -3.15
C TYR A 79 -5.64 -6.96 -4.56
N VAL A 80 -5.58 -6.14 -5.60
CA VAL A 80 -5.49 -6.62 -6.98
C VAL A 80 -4.20 -7.43 -7.18
N LEU A 81 -3.05 -6.90 -6.73
CA LEU A 81 -1.77 -7.59 -6.82
C LEU A 81 -1.76 -8.91 -6.03
N GLU A 82 -2.30 -8.92 -4.82
CA GLU A 82 -2.44 -10.14 -4.02
C GLU A 82 -3.29 -11.21 -4.70
N SER A 83 -4.41 -10.81 -5.31
CA SER A 83 -5.27 -11.72 -6.07
C SER A 83 -4.51 -12.37 -7.22
N ILE A 84 -3.72 -11.58 -7.96
CA ILE A 84 -2.86 -12.10 -9.03
C ILE A 84 -1.84 -13.10 -8.48
N ILE A 85 -1.13 -12.77 -7.40
CA ILE A 85 -0.12 -13.65 -6.80
C ILE A 85 -0.76 -14.96 -6.32
N ARG A 86 -1.93 -14.92 -5.68
CA ARG A 86 -2.67 -16.11 -5.23
C ARG A 86 -3.05 -17.01 -6.40
N ARG A 87 -3.51 -16.44 -7.52
CA ARG A 87 -3.79 -17.20 -8.74
C ARG A 87 -2.53 -17.85 -9.29
N LEU A 88 -1.42 -17.11 -9.38
CA LEU A 88 -0.14 -17.64 -9.84
C LEU A 88 0.37 -18.79 -8.96
N MET A 89 0.25 -18.66 -7.64
CA MET A 89 0.58 -19.73 -6.70
C MET A 89 -0.31 -20.96 -6.91
N TYR A 90 -1.62 -20.78 -7.08
CA TYR A 90 -2.56 -21.88 -7.31
C TYR A 90 -2.24 -22.67 -8.59
N TYR A 91 -2.05 -21.98 -9.72
CA TYR A 91 -1.69 -22.64 -10.98
C TYR A 91 -0.31 -23.29 -10.92
N GLY A 92 0.66 -22.67 -10.24
CA GLY A 92 2.00 -23.23 -10.05
C GLY A 92 2.03 -24.50 -9.18
N VAL A 93 1.02 -24.71 -8.34
CA VAL A 93 0.81 -25.94 -7.56
C VAL A 93 0.07 -27.00 -8.37
N TYR A 94 -0.92 -26.62 -9.18
CA TYR A 94 -1.75 -27.57 -9.94
C TYR A 94 -1.06 -28.18 -11.18
N ILE A 95 -0.14 -27.43 -11.81
CA ILE A 95 0.55 -27.88 -13.05
C ILE A 95 1.82 -28.71 -12.73
N ARG A 96 2.14 -28.90 -11.45
CA ARG A 96 3.22 -29.79 -10.98
C ARG A 96 2.64 -31.06 -10.40
#